data_AF-A0A0S8JUF1-F1
#
_entry.id   AF-A0A0S8JUF1-F1
#
_cell.length_a   1.000
_cell.length_b   1.000
_cell.length_c   1.000
_cell.angle_alpha   90.00
_cell.angle_beta   90.00
_cell.angle_gamma   90.00
#
_symmetry.space_group_name_H-M   'P 1'
#
loop_
_entity.id
_entity.type
_entity.pdbx_description
1 polymer ?
#
loop_
_entity_poly.entity_id
_entity_poly.type
_entity_poly.pdbx_seq_one_letter_code
_entity_poly.pdbx_strand_id
1 'polypeptide(L)'
;MSHSFNAYLDSSLAFIGLTEKDLVFRNDYSIRDPYRFSIIDSLLLDPMKSIDFVLGMDGDFWTGSHKHMLESVVRFYGFDAESGPGSLIERLGECHVMIQNAFAHEESELGNVLERLIVFAPEPTASIEEEKTYEREYDSLVSYLSEHGDRIDYRSMFVAALTVLWTLDDFSISNIGLSGAEMDLHMPGIQSSVQGVTGALVYYNEFDFGRVVIGDVGINVYEGDFSVIIDLGGDDVYYLDEQENCLRLIIDEAGNDMYQGGDYSIACGRFGVSVLIDNDGDDTYEAQSFSLGAGVFGVGILFDREGDDRYHGDTFTQGAGGFGIGILRDEAGNDTYEGALYAQGFATTYGIGILGDGQGNDRYLIREKYLDEIRYLDHYLSMSQGFSIGFRPDLSAGIGLLLEKSGNDQYVGDIFGQGASYWYGIGAIVEKAGNDNYIAYQYAQGSGTHVALGLLIDEAGDDNYVAKGVSQGCGHDLSLGLLLDQGGSDTYAAFDLSQGAGSANGIGVLIDELGDD
;
A
#
# COMPACT_ATOMS: atom_id res chain seq x y z
N MET A 1 -23.51 -7.46 -0.82
CA MET A 1 -24.68 -6.56 -0.85
C MET A 1 -25.86 -7.09 -0.02
N SER A 2 -26.22 -6.37 1.03
CA SER A 2 -27.52 -6.47 1.70
C SER A 2 -28.65 -6.24 0.70
N HIS A 3 -29.86 -6.77 0.95
CA HIS A 3 -31.03 -6.47 0.11
C HIS A 3 -31.50 -5.00 0.22
N SER A 4 -30.93 -4.19 1.13
CA SER A 4 -31.24 -2.77 1.36
C SER A 4 -30.60 -1.84 0.34
N PHE A 5 -29.28 -1.90 0.13
CA PHE A 5 -28.53 -1.03 -0.79
C PHE A 5 -29.21 -0.85 -2.16
N ASN A 6 -29.40 -1.94 -2.90
CA ASN A 6 -29.97 -1.89 -4.26
C ASN A 6 -31.40 -1.33 -4.25
N ALA A 7 -32.17 -1.60 -3.20
CA ALA A 7 -33.53 -1.09 -3.10
C ALA A 7 -33.56 0.43 -2.89
N TYR A 8 -32.66 0.98 -2.08
CA TYR A 8 -32.53 2.43 -1.87
C TYR A 8 -31.99 3.14 -3.11
N LEU A 9 -30.98 2.56 -3.77
CA LEU A 9 -30.42 3.08 -5.01
C LEU A 9 -31.47 3.09 -6.13
N ASP A 10 -32.13 1.96 -6.40
CA ASP A 10 -33.19 1.85 -7.41
C ASP A 10 -34.32 2.84 -7.15
N SER A 11 -34.75 2.97 -5.89
CA SER A 11 -35.79 3.93 -5.50
C SER A 11 -35.37 5.38 -5.79
N SER A 12 -34.14 5.75 -5.42
CA SER A 12 -33.61 7.10 -5.60
C SER A 12 -33.45 7.46 -7.09
N LEU A 13 -32.93 6.53 -7.89
CA LEU A 13 -32.78 6.72 -9.33
C LEU A 13 -34.13 6.83 -10.03
N ALA A 14 -35.12 6.02 -9.62
CA ALA A 14 -36.46 6.07 -10.19
C ALA A 14 -37.13 7.44 -10.03
N PHE A 15 -36.87 8.18 -8.94
CA PHE A 15 -37.39 9.54 -8.74
C PHE A 15 -36.94 10.54 -9.79
N ILE A 16 -35.74 10.35 -10.34
CA ILE A 16 -35.17 11.19 -11.41
C ILE A 16 -35.28 10.54 -12.80
N GLY A 17 -36.02 9.43 -12.91
CA GLY A 17 -36.25 8.72 -14.16
C GLY A 17 -35.04 7.96 -14.69
N LEU A 18 -34.10 7.62 -13.82
CA LEU A 18 -32.91 6.81 -14.12
C LEU A 18 -33.04 5.41 -13.53
N THR A 19 -32.12 4.55 -13.94
CA THR A 19 -31.88 3.21 -13.41
C THR A 19 -30.38 3.02 -13.22
N GLU A 20 -29.95 1.95 -12.54
CA GLU A 20 -28.51 1.64 -12.41
C GLU A 20 -27.80 1.53 -13.77
N LYS A 21 -28.50 1.17 -14.84
CA LYS A 21 -27.94 1.10 -16.21
C LYS A 21 -27.55 2.46 -16.78
N ASP A 22 -28.03 3.55 -16.18
CA ASP A 22 -27.67 4.91 -16.56
C ASP A 22 -26.43 5.40 -15.78
N LEU A 23 -26.04 4.69 -14.72
CA LEU A 23 -24.79 4.91 -13.98
C LEU A 23 -23.66 4.22 -14.73
N VAL A 24 -23.20 4.82 -15.82
CA VAL A 24 -22.17 4.22 -16.67
C VAL A 24 -21.24 5.27 -17.25
N PHE A 25 -19.95 4.98 -17.25
CA PHE A 25 -18.95 5.75 -17.97
C PHE A 25 -18.55 5.05 -19.25
N ARG A 26 -17.99 5.82 -20.18
CA ARG A 26 -17.27 5.22 -21.31
C ARG A 26 -15.86 4.82 -20.85
N ASN A 27 -15.30 3.80 -21.47
CA ASN A 27 -13.92 3.39 -21.24
C ASN A 27 -12.96 3.83 -22.35
N ASP A 28 -13.44 4.63 -23.32
CA ASP A 28 -12.70 5.10 -24.50
C ASP A 28 -12.48 6.63 -24.51
N TYR A 29 -12.54 7.30 -23.36
CA TYR A 29 -12.24 8.74 -23.26
C TYR A 29 -10.79 9.08 -23.60
N SER A 30 -9.86 8.14 -23.39
CA SER A 30 -8.44 8.24 -23.71
C SER A 30 -7.96 6.94 -24.38
N ILE A 31 -6.76 7.00 -24.99
CA ILE A 31 -6.09 5.77 -25.43
C ILE A 31 -5.74 4.96 -24.18
N ARG A 32 -6.09 3.68 -24.18
CA ARG A 32 -5.73 2.76 -23.11
C ARG A 32 -4.22 2.53 -23.13
N ASP A 33 -3.53 2.95 -22.06
CA ASP A 33 -2.13 2.66 -21.85
C ASP A 33 -1.91 1.19 -21.44
N PRO A 34 -0.67 0.67 -21.55
CA PRO A 34 -0.36 -0.72 -21.19
C PRO A 34 -0.57 -1.06 -19.71
N TYR A 35 -0.57 -0.04 -18.84
CA TYR A 35 -0.52 -0.18 -17.38
C TYR A 35 -1.88 -0.03 -16.71
N ARG A 36 -2.92 0.35 -17.45
CA ARG A 36 -4.30 0.34 -16.94
C ARG A 36 -4.73 -1.09 -16.60
N PHE A 37 -5.09 -1.34 -15.34
CA PHE A 37 -5.68 -2.62 -14.94
C PHE A 37 -7.02 -2.86 -15.65
N SER A 38 -7.27 -4.08 -16.11
CA SER A 38 -8.49 -4.45 -16.85
C SER A 38 -9.77 -4.33 -16.01
N ILE A 39 -9.65 -4.41 -14.68
CA ILE A 39 -10.77 -4.19 -13.76
C ILE A 39 -11.31 -2.77 -13.85
N ILE A 40 -10.45 -1.76 -14.08
CA ILE A 40 -10.88 -0.36 -14.26
C ILE A 40 -11.85 -0.24 -15.44
N ASP A 41 -11.52 -0.84 -16.58
CA ASP A 41 -12.38 -0.80 -17.77
C ASP A 41 -13.74 -1.47 -17.50
N SER A 42 -13.76 -2.51 -16.66
CA SER A 42 -14.97 -3.23 -16.28
C SER A 42 -15.83 -2.41 -15.31
N LEU A 43 -15.20 -1.75 -14.33
CA LEU A 43 -15.88 -0.93 -13.33
C LEU A 43 -16.34 0.41 -13.91
N LEU A 44 -15.65 1.01 -14.87
CA LEU A 44 -16.18 2.21 -15.55
C LEU A 44 -17.51 1.91 -16.28
N LEU A 45 -17.67 0.69 -16.80
CA LEU A 45 -18.92 0.26 -17.45
C LEU A 45 -20.02 -0.11 -16.45
N ASP A 46 -19.67 -0.38 -15.20
CA ASP A 46 -20.59 -0.79 -14.13
C ASP A 46 -20.06 -0.32 -12.76
N PRO A 47 -20.09 1.01 -12.48
CA PRO A 47 -19.36 1.61 -11.38
C PRO A 47 -19.79 1.12 -10.01
N MET A 48 -21.05 0.72 -9.83
CA MET A 48 -21.55 0.22 -8.55
C MET A 48 -20.92 -1.13 -8.15
N LYS A 49 -20.38 -1.90 -9.09
CA LYS A 49 -19.61 -3.12 -8.77
C LYS A 49 -18.27 -2.84 -8.08
N SER A 50 -17.86 -1.58 -8.01
CA SER A 50 -16.67 -1.20 -7.24
C SER A 50 -16.82 -1.54 -5.75
N ILE A 51 -18.05 -1.53 -5.21
CA ILE A 51 -18.35 -1.95 -3.83
C ILE A 51 -17.98 -3.42 -3.64
N ASP A 52 -18.57 -4.32 -4.44
CA ASP A 52 -18.30 -5.76 -4.36
C ASP A 52 -16.82 -6.08 -4.65
N PHE A 53 -16.19 -5.31 -5.53
CA PHE A 53 -14.78 -5.45 -5.85
C PHE A 53 -13.89 -5.15 -4.65
N VAL A 54 -14.06 -3.97 -4.03
CA VAL A 54 -13.24 -3.55 -2.90
C VAL A 54 -13.51 -4.43 -1.68
N LEU A 55 -14.78 -4.76 -1.37
CA LEU A 55 -15.11 -5.71 -0.30
C LEU A 55 -14.56 -7.13 -0.56
N GLY A 56 -14.45 -7.53 -1.83
CA GLY A 56 -13.79 -8.77 -2.22
C GLY A 56 -12.28 -8.74 -1.95
N MET A 57 -11.62 -7.62 -2.25
CA MET A 57 -10.19 -7.43 -1.94
C MET A 57 -9.95 -7.41 -0.43
N ASP A 58 -10.80 -6.72 0.34
CA ASP A 58 -10.80 -6.74 1.80
C ASP A 58 -10.91 -8.18 2.35
N GLY A 59 -11.90 -8.94 1.86
CA GLY A 59 -12.07 -10.34 2.23
C GLY A 59 -10.85 -11.21 1.88
N ASP A 60 -10.32 -11.11 0.66
CA ASP A 60 -9.14 -11.87 0.23
C ASP A 60 -7.86 -11.45 0.98
N PHE A 61 -7.79 -10.20 1.45
CA PHE A 61 -6.65 -9.68 2.22
C PHE A 61 -6.61 -10.27 3.63
N TRP A 62 -7.76 -10.27 4.31
CA TRP A 62 -7.85 -10.74 5.69
C TRP A 62 -8.03 -12.25 5.82
N THR A 63 -8.63 -12.90 4.83
CA THR A 63 -8.93 -14.33 4.91
C THR A 63 -7.86 -15.19 4.21
N GLY A 64 -7.52 -16.33 4.81
CA GLY A 64 -6.55 -17.26 4.24
C GLY A 64 -5.12 -17.08 4.78
N SER A 65 -4.14 -17.57 4.04
CA SER A 65 -2.72 -17.40 4.38
C SER A 65 -2.13 -16.15 3.71
N HIS A 66 -0.98 -15.67 4.19
CA HIS A 66 -0.25 -14.54 3.58
C HIS A 66 -0.06 -14.73 2.07
N LYS A 67 0.18 -15.98 1.66
CA LYS A 67 0.34 -16.34 0.26
C LYS A 67 -0.97 -16.27 -0.54
N HIS A 68 -2.12 -16.58 0.07
CA HIS A 68 -3.42 -16.38 -0.60
C HIS A 68 -3.71 -14.90 -0.86
N MET A 69 -3.41 -14.05 0.12
CA MET A 69 -3.51 -12.59 0.00
C MET A 69 -2.66 -12.08 -1.17
N LEU A 70 -1.37 -12.44 -1.26
CA LEU A 70 -0.56 -11.98 -2.40
C LEU A 70 -1.02 -12.59 -3.74
N GLU A 71 -1.51 -13.84 -3.75
CA GLU A 71 -2.06 -14.45 -4.98
C GLU A 71 -3.26 -13.69 -5.53
N SER A 72 -4.16 -13.20 -4.68
CA SER A 72 -5.34 -12.44 -5.12
C SER A 72 -4.92 -11.14 -5.80
N VAL A 73 -3.89 -10.47 -5.26
CA VAL A 73 -3.31 -9.24 -5.82
C VAL A 73 -2.58 -9.50 -7.14
N VAL A 74 -1.72 -10.52 -7.20
CA VAL A 74 -0.92 -10.84 -8.40
C VAL A 74 -1.79 -11.17 -9.61
N ARG A 75 -2.99 -11.71 -9.41
CA ARG A 75 -3.94 -12.01 -10.50
C ARG A 75 -4.38 -10.77 -11.28
N PHE A 76 -4.37 -9.57 -10.68
CA PHE A 76 -4.69 -8.33 -11.42
C PHE A 76 -3.68 -8.02 -12.52
N TYR A 77 -2.46 -8.50 -12.38
CA TYR A 77 -1.41 -8.41 -13.41
C TYR A 77 -1.55 -9.49 -14.50
N GLY A 78 -2.52 -10.40 -14.37
CA GLY A 78 -2.78 -11.48 -15.34
C GLY A 78 -1.83 -12.67 -15.20
N PHE A 79 -1.24 -12.87 -14.01
CA PHE A 79 -0.34 -13.97 -13.74
C PHE A 79 -0.96 -14.98 -12.77
N ASP A 80 -0.74 -16.25 -13.08
CA ASP A 80 -0.94 -17.36 -12.16
C ASP A 80 0.43 -17.93 -11.77
N ALA A 81 0.55 -18.34 -10.52
CA ALA A 81 1.78 -18.87 -9.97
C ALA A 81 1.55 -20.24 -9.34
N GLU A 82 2.57 -21.10 -9.44
CA GLU A 82 2.66 -22.37 -8.71
C GLU A 82 4.08 -22.48 -8.14
N SER A 83 4.23 -22.82 -6.85
CA SER A 83 5.54 -23.18 -6.28
C SER A 83 5.85 -24.65 -6.49
N GLY A 84 7.13 -24.94 -6.73
CA GLY A 84 7.68 -26.28 -6.53
C GLY A 84 7.90 -26.61 -5.05
N PRO A 85 7.99 -27.90 -4.68
CA PRO A 85 8.45 -28.29 -3.35
C PRO A 85 9.94 -27.97 -3.17
N GLY A 86 10.34 -27.57 -1.97
CA GLY A 86 11.74 -27.26 -1.64
C GLY A 86 11.88 -26.76 -0.21
N SER A 87 13.11 -26.83 0.32
CA SER A 87 13.48 -26.21 1.60
C SER A 87 13.53 -24.68 1.49
N LEU A 88 13.61 -23.98 2.65
CA LEU A 88 13.72 -22.52 2.69
C LEU A 88 14.88 -22.01 1.83
N ILE A 89 16.09 -22.52 2.08
CA ILE A 89 17.30 -22.06 1.37
C ILE A 89 17.21 -22.31 -0.14
N GLU A 90 16.66 -23.46 -0.58
CA GLU A 90 16.48 -23.75 -2.00
C GLU A 90 15.52 -22.75 -2.65
N ARG A 91 14.38 -22.48 -2.00
CA ARG A 91 13.37 -21.54 -2.50
C ARG A 91 13.89 -20.10 -2.52
N LEU A 92 14.63 -19.65 -1.51
CA LEU A 92 15.26 -18.32 -1.52
C LEU A 92 16.31 -18.19 -2.63
N GLY A 93 17.06 -19.27 -2.91
CA GLY A 93 17.97 -19.32 -4.06
C GLY A 93 17.24 -19.22 -5.40
N GLU A 94 16.11 -19.90 -5.55
CA GLU A 94 15.24 -19.77 -6.73
C GLU A 94 14.67 -18.35 -6.87
N CYS A 95 14.21 -17.74 -5.77
CA CYS A 95 13.75 -16.35 -5.74
C CYS A 95 14.83 -15.40 -6.23
N HIS A 96 16.06 -15.54 -5.73
CA HIS A 96 17.18 -14.72 -6.16
C HIS A 96 17.43 -14.84 -7.66
N VAL A 97 17.42 -16.04 -8.23
CA VAL A 97 17.56 -16.25 -9.67
C VAL A 97 16.40 -15.60 -10.45
N MET A 98 15.17 -15.69 -9.96
CA MET A 98 14.02 -15.04 -10.59
C MET A 98 14.14 -13.52 -10.57
N ILE A 99 14.56 -12.93 -9.45
CA ILE A 99 14.79 -11.48 -9.32
C ILE A 99 15.87 -11.03 -10.31
N GLN A 100 17.01 -11.72 -10.37
CA GLN A 100 18.09 -11.39 -11.30
C GLN A 100 17.68 -11.54 -12.77
N ASN A 101 16.81 -12.50 -13.09
CA ASN A 101 16.29 -12.67 -14.46
C ASN A 101 15.18 -11.66 -14.80
N ALA A 102 14.51 -11.10 -13.80
CA ALA A 102 13.42 -10.15 -14.02
C ALA A 102 13.91 -8.86 -14.71
N PHE A 103 15.22 -8.61 -14.67
CA PHE A 103 15.84 -7.42 -15.21
C PHE A 103 16.98 -7.74 -16.17
N ALA A 104 16.84 -7.31 -17.43
CA ALA A 104 17.80 -7.58 -18.49
C ALA A 104 18.62 -6.33 -18.90
N HIS A 105 19.02 -5.51 -17.92
CA HIS A 105 19.74 -4.22 -18.05
C HIS A 105 18.82 -2.99 -18.23
N GLU A 106 18.49 -2.26 -17.14
CA GLU A 106 18.08 -0.82 -17.08
C GLU A 106 17.41 -0.38 -15.74
N GLU A 107 17.61 -1.07 -14.61
CA GLU A 107 16.85 -0.79 -13.36
C GLU A 107 17.03 0.63 -12.81
N SER A 108 18.28 1.11 -12.74
CA SER A 108 18.58 2.36 -12.03
C SER A 108 17.93 3.59 -12.66
N GLU A 109 17.78 3.64 -13.99
CA GLU A 109 17.14 4.79 -14.65
C GLU A 109 15.62 4.79 -14.42
N LEU A 110 14.96 3.63 -14.50
CA LEU A 110 13.52 3.52 -14.20
C LEU A 110 13.21 3.96 -12.78
N GLY A 111 14.03 3.54 -11.81
CA GLY A 111 13.90 3.91 -10.40
C GLY A 111 14.03 5.41 -10.21
N ASN A 112 15.11 6.00 -10.73
CA ASN A 112 15.37 7.44 -10.67
C ASN A 112 14.25 8.26 -11.34
N VAL A 113 13.71 7.79 -12.46
CA VAL A 113 12.62 8.48 -13.17
C VAL A 113 11.35 8.48 -12.35
N LEU A 114 10.97 7.32 -11.78
CA LEU A 114 9.80 7.24 -10.90
C LEU A 114 10.00 8.09 -9.66
N GLU A 115 11.16 8.01 -9.02
CA GLU A 115 11.50 8.83 -7.86
C GLU A 115 11.33 10.32 -8.14
N ARG A 116 11.83 10.83 -9.28
CA ARG A 116 11.68 12.25 -9.66
C ARG A 116 10.24 12.68 -9.93
N LEU A 117 9.38 11.74 -10.31
CA LEU A 117 7.95 11.99 -10.48
C LEU A 117 7.18 11.95 -9.16
N ILE A 118 7.70 11.22 -8.16
CA ILE A 118 7.08 11.04 -6.85
C ILE A 118 7.58 12.06 -5.83
N VAL A 119 8.89 12.33 -5.77
CA VAL A 119 9.46 13.26 -4.80
C VAL A 119 8.92 14.66 -5.06
N PHE A 120 8.06 15.12 -4.16
CA PHE A 120 7.42 16.42 -4.24
C PHE A 120 8.35 17.47 -3.62
N ALA A 121 9.03 18.23 -4.49
CA ALA A 121 9.91 19.33 -4.10
C ALA A 121 9.47 20.61 -4.83
N PRO A 122 8.34 21.24 -4.44
CA PRO A 122 7.93 22.49 -5.03
C PRO A 122 8.94 23.58 -4.65
N GLU A 123 9.77 23.99 -5.60
CA GLU A 123 10.40 25.31 -5.54
C GLU A 123 9.44 26.33 -6.18
N PRO A 124 9.21 27.50 -5.56
CA PRO A 124 8.38 28.53 -6.17
C PRO A 124 8.98 28.92 -7.51
N THR A 125 8.28 28.58 -8.59
CA THR A 125 8.73 28.92 -9.95
C THR A 125 8.76 30.44 -10.09
N ALA A 126 9.93 30.99 -10.38
CA ALA A 126 10.15 32.43 -10.47
C ALA A 126 9.71 32.98 -11.83
N SER A 127 9.46 32.12 -12.84
CA SER A 127 9.02 32.52 -14.17
C SER A 127 8.23 31.46 -14.96
N ILE A 128 7.46 31.92 -15.96
CA ILE A 128 6.75 31.07 -16.94
C ILE A 128 7.72 30.18 -17.74
N GLU A 129 8.98 30.59 -17.91
CA GLU A 129 9.98 29.79 -18.63
C GLU A 129 10.45 28.59 -17.81
N GLU A 130 10.54 28.75 -16.48
CA GLU A 130 10.85 27.65 -15.55
C GLU A 130 9.70 26.65 -15.48
N GLU A 131 8.45 27.13 -15.37
CA GLU A 131 7.25 26.30 -15.40
C GLU A 131 7.18 25.42 -16.66
N LYS A 132 7.40 26.02 -17.85
CA LYS A 132 7.46 25.27 -19.12
C LYS A 132 8.63 24.30 -19.21
N THR A 133 9.71 24.54 -18.49
CA THR A 133 10.86 23.63 -18.47
C THR A 133 10.53 22.43 -17.60
N TYR A 134 9.93 22.67 -16.43
CA TYR A 134 9.40 21.63 -15.55
C TYR A 134 8.35 20.76 -16.25
N GLU A 135 7.38 21.36 -16.95
CA GLU A 135 6.37 20.61 -17.72
C GLU A 135 7.02 19.68 -18.77
N ARG A 136 8.02 20.17 -19.52
CA ARG A 136 8.72 19.33 -20.52
C ARG A 136 9.54 18.21 -19.88
N GLU A 137 10.11 18.48 -18.71
CA GLU A 137 10.85 17.48 -17.95
C GLU A 137 9.90 16.39 -17.45
N TYR A 138 8.80 16.79 -16.82
CA TYR A 138 7.72 15.90 -16.40
C TYR A 138 7.22 15.02 -17.56
N ASP A 139 6.85 15.64 -18.70
CA ASP A 139 6.38 14.91 -19.88
C ASP A 139 7.43 13.91 -20.40
N SER A 140 8.71 14.28 -20.35
CA SER A 140 9.82 13.40 -20.75
C SER A 140 9.98 12.21 -19.81
N LEU A 141 9.82 12.41 -18.49
CA LEU A 141 9.90 11.35 -17.49
C LEU A 141 8.73 10.37 -17.62
N VAL A 142 7.51 10.89 -17.78
CA VAL A 142 6.30 10.08 -18.01
C VAL A 142 6.42 9.27 -19.30
N SER A 143 6.90 9.90 -20.38
CA SER A 143 7.16 9.20 -21.65
C SER A 143 8.19 8.09 -21.50
N TYR A 144 9.25 8.34 -20.72
CA TYR A 144 10.27 7.33 -20.45
C TYR A 144 9.68 6.10 -19.75
N LEU A 145 8.92 6.30 -18.66
CA LEU A 145 8.22 5.20 -17.97
C LEU A 145 7.27 4.48 -18.92
N SER A 146 6.52 5.22 -19.73
CA SER A 146 5.59 4.62 -20.68
C SER A 146 6.29 3.67 -21.66
N GLU A 147 7.48 4.02 -22.14
CA GLU A 147 8.23 3.27 -23.16
C GLU A 147 9.12 2.15 -22.59
N HIS A 148 9.41 2.18 -21.28
CA HIS A 148 10.45 1.32 -20.67
C HIS A 148 9.93 0.49 -19.49
N GLY A 149 8.81 0.86 -18.87
CA GLY A 149 8.27 0.18 -17.67
C GLY A 149 7.82 -1.27 -17.90
N ASP A 150 7.59 -1.68 -19.14
CA ASP A 150 7.21 -3.06 -19.52
C ASP A 150 8.41 -3.98 -19.79
N ARG A 151 9.64 -3.46 -19.68
CA ARG A 151 10.88 -4.24 -19.85
C ARG A 151 11.16 -5.18 -18.68
N ILE A 152 10.46 -4.99 -17.57
CA ILE A 152 10.57 -5.82 -16.37
C ILE A 152 9.71 -7.06 -16.57
N ASP A 153 10.28 -8.23 -16.29
CA ASP A 153 9.49 -9.47 -16.21
C ASP A 153 8.79 -9.54 -14.85
N TYR A 154 7.67 -8.81 -14.74
CA TYR A 154 6.81 -8.78 -13.55
C TYR A 154 6.34 -10.17 -13.13
N ARG A 155 6.19 -11.10 -14.07
CA ARG A 155 5.80 -12.47 -13.74
C ARG A 155 6.88 -13.12 -12.89
N SER A 156 8.14 -13.05 -13.32
CA SER A 156 9.26 -13.60 -12.55
C SER A 156 9.38 -12.91 -11.19
N MET A 157 9.24 -11.57 -11.14
CA MET A 157 9.28 -10.80 -9.90
C MET A 157 8.19 -11.23 -8.89
N PHE A 158 6.93 -11.29 -9.32
CA PHE A 158 5.82 -11.61 -8.43
C PHE A 158 5.76 -13.08 -8.04
N VAL A 159 6.22 -13.98 -8.92
CA VAL A 159 6.41 -15.40 -8.55
C VAL A 159 7.53 -15.56 -7.51
N ALA A 160 8.59 -14.75 -7.57
CA ALA A 160 9.62 -14.75 -6.53
C ALA A 160 9.02 -14.35 -5.17
N ALA A 161 8.23 -13.27 -5.12
CA ALA A 161 7.56 -12.84 -3.89
C ALA A 161 6.61 -13.90 -3.32
N LEU A 162 5.79 -14.51 -4.19
CA LEU A 162 4.93 -15.63 -3.80
C LEU A 162 5.73 -16.83 -3.28
N THR A 163 6.92 -17.08 -3.82
CA THR A 163 7.83 -18.14 -3.36
C THR A 163 8.39 -17.88 -1.98
N VAL A 164 8.66 -16.62 -1.62
CA VAL A 164 8.99 -16.26 -0.23
C VAL A 164 7.81 -16.58 0.70
N LEU A 165 6.60 -16.07 0.41
CA LEU A 165 5.44 -16.29 1.27
C LEU A 165 5.01 -17.76 1.36
N TRP A 166 5.12 -18.51 0.26
CA TRP A 166 4.92 -19.96 0.26
C TRP A 166 5.83 -20.69 1.23
N THR A 167 7.07 -20.20 1.33
CA THR A 167 8.05 -20.79 2.22
C THR A 167 7.71 -20.52 3.68
N LEU A 168 7.14 -19.35 3.97
CA LEU A 168 6.72 -18.94 5.30
C LEU A 168 5.49 -19.72 5.79
N ASP A 169 4.54 -20.05 4.92
CA ASP A 169 3.40 -20.92 5.27
C ASP A 169 3.85 -22.33 5.73
N ASP A 170 4.95 -22.84 5.17
CA ASP A 170 5.55 -24.13 5.52
C ASP A 170 6.65 -23.99 6.61
N PHE A 171 6.98 -22.77 7.03
CA PHE A 171 8.13 -22.49 7.86
C PHE A 171 7.92 -22.94 9.31
N SER A 172 8.97 -23.50 9.87
CA SER A 172 9.16 -23.65 11.30
C SER A 172 10.66 -23.50 11.53
N ILE A 173 11.06 -22.87 12.63
CA ILE A 173 12.46 -22.80 13.07
C ILE A 173 13.10 -24.21 13.12
N SER A 174 12.29 -25.25 13.38
CA SER A 174 12.74 -26.65 13.38
C SER A 174 13.01 -27.26 11.99
N ASN A 175 12.56 -26.59 10.91
CA ASN A 175 12.53 -27.07 9.52
C ASN A 175 13.34 -26.19 8.54
N ILE A 176 14.32 -25.38 9.02
CA ILE A 176 15.15 -24.47 8.19
C ILE A 176 15.90 -25.19 7.04
N GLY A 177 15.82 -26.53 6.94
CA GLY A 177 16.43 -27.30 5.84
C GLY A 177 17.94 -27.43 5.98
N LEU A 178 18.50 -27.00 7.12
CA LEU A 178 19.88 -27.24 7.49
C LEU A 178 20.06 -28.74 7.68
N SER A 179 20.99 -29.33 6.94
CA SER A 179 21.27 -30.77 7.03
C SER A 179 21.72 -31.12 8.45
N GLY A 180 21.53 -32.37 8.90
CA GLY A 180 21.87 -32.78 10.28
C GLY A 180 23.35 -32.63 10.71
N ALA A 181 24.25 -32.22 9.81
CA ALA A 181 25.62 -31.80 10.14
C ALA A 181 25.75 -30.28 10.37
N GLU A 182 24.81 -29.48 9.86
CA GLU A 182 24.64 -28.04 10.05
C GLU A 182 23.69 -27.74 11.24
N MET A 183 22.85 -28.71 11.60
CA MET A 183 21.79 -28.61 12.61
C MET A 183 22.18 -29.22 13.98
N ASP A 184 23.48 -29.27 14.31
CA ASP A 184 23.96 -29.65 15.64
C ASP A 184 23.56 -28.54 16.65
N LEU A 185 22.29 -28.56 17.06
CA LEU A 185 21.60 -27.67 18.03
C LEU A 185 22.15 -27.80 19.48
N HIS A 186 23.41 -28.20 19.62
CA HIS A 186 24.17 -28.12 20.84
C HIS A 186 25.58 -27.64 20.50
N MET A 187 25.81 -26.32 20.50
CA MET A 187 27.11 -25.82 20.95
C MET A 187 26.99 -24.47 21.68
N PRO A 188 27.60 -24.35 22.87
CA PRO A 188 27.68 -23.10 23.61
C PRO A 188 28.53 -22.09 22.81
N GLY A 189 27.89 -21.00 22.38
CA GLY A 189 28.53 -19.80 21.86
C GLY A 189 29.28 -20.01 20.55
N ILE A 190 28.65 -19.64 19.43
CA ILE A 190 29.41 -19.07 18.32
C ILE A 190 30.08 -17.80 18.87
N GLN A 191 31.31 -17.94 19.36
CA GLN A 191 32.15 -16.83 19.84
C GLN A 191 32.78 -16.03 18.68
N SER A 192 32.47 -16.35 17.42
CA SER A 192 32.96 -15.57 16.29
C SER A 192 32.07 -14.36 16.07
N SER A 193 32.63 -13.16 16.30
CA SER A 193 32.03 -11.89 15.90
C SER A 193 31.70 -11.93 14.40
N VAL A 194 30.42 -11.94 14.05
CA VAL A 194 29.94 -11.71 12.68
C VAL A 194 29.95 -10.21 12.44
N GLN A 195 30.52 -9.77 11.32
CA GLN A 195 30.56 -8.34 11.01
C GLN A 195 29.15 -7.81 10.78
N GLY A 196 28.79 -6.74 11.50
CA GLY A 196 27.47 -6.13 11.44
C GLY A 196 26.44 -6.80 12.36
N VAL A 197 26.86 -7.66 13.31
CA VAL A 197 25.99 -8.09 14.41
C VAL A 197 26.68 -7.87 15.76
N THR A 198 25.96 -7.25 16.69
CA THR A 198 26.31 -7.24 18.11
C THR A 198 25.26 -8.03 18.87
N GLY A 199 25.64 -9.13 19.50
CA GLY A 199 24.67 -10.05 20.07
C GLY A 199 25.18 -11.50 20.06
N ALA A 200 24.40 -12.42 20.58
CA ALA A 200 24.71 -13.84 20.50
C ALA A 200 23.95 -14.47 19.33
N LEU A 201 24.62 -15.36 18.61
CA LEU A 201 24.09 -15.96 17.39
C LEU A 201 23.94 -17.46 17.52
N VAL A 202 22.85 -17.97 16.95
CA VAL A 202 22.59 -19.41 16.77
C VAL A 202 23.19 -19.90 15.46
N TYR A 203 23.15 -19.10 14.39
CA TYR A 203 23.62 -19.49 13.06
C TYR A 203 24.13 -18.31 12.23
N TYR A 204 25.11 -18.57 11.36
CA TYR A 204 25.54 -17.67 10.31
C TYR A 204 26.08 -18.46 9.12
N ASN A 205 25.68 -18.08 7.91
CA ASN A 205 26.29 -18.59 6.69
C ASN A 205 26.10 -17.62 5.51
N GLU A 206 26.89 -17.81 4.45
CA GLU A 206 26.81 -17.04 3.22
C GLU A 206 26.35 -17.93 2.07
N PHE A 207 25.37 -17.47 1.31
CA PHE A 207 24.84 -18.13 0.12
C PHE A 207 24.93 -17.20 -1.09
N ASP A 208 24.64 -17.73 -2.28
CA ASP A 208 24.66 -16.94 -3.52
C ASP A 208 23.63 -15.79 -3.49
N PHE A 209 22.53 -15.95 -2.74
CA PHE A 209 21.53 -14.89 -2.54
C PHE A 209 21.88 -13.92 -1.40
N GLY A 210 22.98 -14.17 -0.68
CA GLY A 210 23.54 -13.29 0.36
C GLY A 210 23.63 -13.92 1.75
N ARG A 211 23.83 -13.07 2.76
CA ARG A 211 24.16 -13.50 4.13
C ARG A 211 22.90 -13.84 4.92
N VAL A 212 22.94 -14.97 5.62
CA VAL A 212 21.87 -15.49 6.47
C VAL A 212 22.37 -15.54 7.91
N VAL A 213 21.61 -14.96 8.82
CA VAL A 213 21.92 -14.96 10.26
C VAL A 213 20.69 -15.37 11.07
N ILE A 214 20.93 -16.09 12.19
CA ILE A 214 19.90 -16.40 13.18
C ILE A 214 20.38 -15.92 14.55
N GLY A 215 19.67 -14.97 15.14
CA GLY A 215 19.85 -14.44 16.49
C GLY A 215 19.53 -15.46 17.57
N ASP A 216 19.97 -15.22 18.81
CA ASP A 216 19.45 -15.96 19.97
C ASP A 216 18.22 -15.28 20.58
N VAL A 217 17.93 -15.50 21.86
CA VAL A 217 16.75 -14.95 22.56
C VAL A 217 17.11 -13.72 23.41
N GLY A 218 18.22 -13.07 23.08
CA GLY A 218 18.75 -11.93 23.79
C GLY A 218 19.06 -10.80 22.83
N ILE A 219 19.24 -9.61 23.41
CA ILE A 219 19.38 -8.36 22.64
C ILE A 219 20.49 -8.45 21.59
N ASN A 220 20.09 -8.25 20.34
CA ASN A 220 20.89 -8.20 19.14
C ASN A 220 20.78 -6.83 18.47
N VAL A 221 21.86 -6.45 17.78
CA VAL A 221 21.91 -5.26 16.94
C VAL A 221 22.43 -5.66 15.58
N TYR A 222 21.63 -5.44 14.55
CA TYR A 222 21.91 -5.78 13.16
C TYR A 222 22.25 -4.52 12.36
N GLU A 223 23.52 -4.38 11.96
CA GLU A 223 24.05 -3.26 11.15
C GLU A 223 24.60 -3.71 9.79
N GLY A 224 24.54 -5.02 9.52
CA GLY A 224 25.12 -5.60 8.31
C GLY A 224 24.10 -5.74 7.18
N ASP A 225 24.59 -5.76 5.94
CA ASP A 225 23.78 -6.12 4.76
C ASP A 225 23.45 -7.63 4.76
N PHE A 226 22.31 -8.00 5.33
CA PHE A 226 21.82 -9.38 5.39
C PHE A 226 20.63 -9.57 4.44
N SER A 227 20.61 -10.70 3.75
CA SER A 227 19.48 -11.11 2.92
C SER A 227 18.43 -11.83 3.76
N VAL A 228 18.85 -12.51 4.83
CA VAL A 228 17.93 -13.15 5.77
C VAL A 228 18.39 -12.90 7.20
N ILE A 229 17.49 -12.35 8.02
CA ILE A 229 17.61 -12.27 9.47
C ILE A 229 16.43 -13.05 10.06
N ILE A 230 16.72 -13.96 10.98
CA ILE A 230 15.71 -14.61 11.82
C ILE A 230 16.15 -14.39 13.26
N ASP A 231 15.47 -13.54 14.00
CA ASP A 231 15.70 -13.42 15.43
C ASP A 231 14.72 -14.31 16.19
N LEU A 232 15.16 -14.83 17.34
CA LEU A 232 14.34 -15.70 18.20
C LEU A 232 13.79 -14.94 19.42
N GLY A 233 14.18 -13.68 19.57
CA GLY A 233 13.55 -12.65 20.37
C GLY A 233 14.52 -11.85 21.23
N GLY A 234 13.99 -10.84 21.93
CA GLY A 234 14.74 -9.85 22.69
C GLY A 234 14.50 -8.46 22.11
N ASP A 235 14.67 -7.41 22.93
CA ASP A 235 14.46 -6.03 22.48
C ASP A 235 15.61 -5.58 21.56
N ASP A 236 15.44 -5.76 20.27
CA ASP A 236 16.47 -5.72 19.24
C ASP A 236 16.50 -4.41 18.45
N VAL A 237 17.60 -4.20 17.73
CA VAL A 237 17.78 -3.00 16.88
C VAL A 237 18.27 -3.39 15.50
N TYR A 238 17.49 -3.01 14.49
CA TYR A 238 17.74 -3.29 13.08
C TYR A 238 18.08 -2.00 12.35
N TYR A 239 19.34 -1.83 11.95
CA TYR A 239 19.78 -0.75 11.07
C TYR A 239 19.76 -1.23 9.62
N LEU A 240 18.73 -0.83 8.88
CA LEU A 240 18.46 -1.30 7.52
C LEU A 240 18.86 -0.26 6.48
N ASP A 241 19.90 -0.58 5.73
CA ASP A 241 20.35 0.21 4.57
C ASP A 241 19.39 0.02 3.37
N GLU A 242 19.46 0.98 2.44
CA GLU A 242 18.83 0.94 1.12
C GLU A 242 19.13 -0.38 0.40
N GLN A 243 18.13 -0.92 -0.28
CA GLN A 243 18.24 -2.15 -1.06
C GLN A 243 17.76 -1.97 -2.49
N GLU A 244 18.39 -2.69 -3.41
CA GLU A 244 18.02 -2.71 -4.82
C GLU A 244 18.36 -4.08 -5.42
N ASN A 245 17.50 -4.62 -6.28
CA ASN A 245 17.75 -5.86 -7.04
C ASN A 245 18.03 -7.10 -6.18
N CYS A 246 17.50 -7.15 -4.96
CA CYS A 246 17.81 -8.22 -4.01
C CYS A 246 16.56 -8.81 -3.36
N LEU A 247 16.81 -9.87 -2.60
CA LEU A 247 15.87 -10.50 -1.69
C LEU A 247 16.27 -10.14 -0.27
N ARG A 248 15.34 -9.61 0.52
CA ARG A 248 15.48 -9.43 1.96
C ARG A 248 14.31 -10.09 2.68
N LEU A 249 14.60 -10.88 3.70
CA LEU A 249 13.64 -11.50 4.60
C LEU A 249 14.08 -11.25 6.04
N ILE A 250 13.23 -10.61 6.84
CA ILE A 250 13.44 -10.42 8.27
C ILE A 250 12.26 -11.08 8.98
N ILE A 251 12.55 -11.89 9.99
CA ILE A 251 11.56 -12.49 10.88
C ILE A 251 12.06 -12.25 12.30
N ASP A 252 11.31 -11.48 13.09
CA ASP A 252 11.45 -11.41 14.54
C ASP A 252 10.34 -12.26 15.18
N GLU A 253 10.61 -12.89 16.32
CA GLU A 253 9.66 -13.78 16.99
C GLU A 253 9.09 -13.19 18.29
N ALA A 254 9.76 -12.22 18.93
CA ALA A 254 9.28 -11.51 20.11
C ALA A 254 10.27 -10.44 20.59
N GLY A 255 9.81 -9.26 20.98
CA GLY A 255 10.67 -8.24 21.59
C GLY A 255 10.10 -6.86 21.33
N ASN A 256 10.45 -5.87 22.16
CA ASN A 256 10.09 -4.48 21.82
C ASN A 256 11.21 -3.87 20.99
N ASP A 257 11.03 -3.88 19.68
CA ASP A 257 12.09 -3.73 18.70
C ASP A 257 12.13 -2.34 18.04
N MET A 258 13.31 -2.03 17.52
CA MET A 258 13.56 -0.80 16.79
C MET A 258 14.09 -1.11 15.39
N TYR A 259 13.25 -0.90 14.39
CA TYR A 259 13.62 -0.96 12.98
C TYR A 259 13.91 0.45 12.48
N GLN A 260 15.16 0.71 12.10
CA GLN A 260 15.61 2.04 11.67
C GLN A 260 16.24 1.99 10.27
N GLY A 261 15.77 2.84 9.36
CA GLY A 261 16.29 2.91 8.00
C GLY A 261 16.19 4.29 7.35
N GLY A 262 16.84 4.45 6.21
CA GLY A 262 16.77 5.65 5.37
C GLY A 262 15.68 5.55 4.31
N ASP A 263 15.92 6.17 3.15
CA ASP A 263 15.10 5.93 1.97
C ASP A 263 15.30 4.49 1.47
N TYR A 264 14.31 3.90 0.80
CA TYR A 264 14.42 2.56 0.17
C TYR A 264 14.79 1.43 1.14
N SER A 265 14.40 1.57 2.41
CA SER A 265 14.82 0.70 3.51
C SER A 265 13.73 -0.29 3.92
N ILE A 266 13.33 -0.30 5.20
CA ILE A 266 12.43 -1.26 5.88
C ILE A 266 11.36 -1.81 4.92
N ALA A 267 11.39 -3.11 4.65
CA ALA A 267 10.43 -3.81 3.80
C ALA A 267 10.19 -3.18 2.40
N CYS A 268 11.16 -2.46 1.81
CA CYS A 268 11.04 -1.91 0.46
C CYS A 268 11.46 -2.91 -0.61
N GLY A 269 10.54 -3.27 -1.50
CA GLY A 269 10.79 -4.08 -2.70
C GLY A 269 11.21 -3.23 -3.89
N ARG A 270 12.41 -2.63 -3.85
CA ARG A 270 12.96 -1.85 -4.97
C ARG A 270 13.66 -2.75 -5.98
N PHE A 271 13.01 -2.98 -7.12
CA PHE A 271 13.44 -3.97 -8.13
C PHE A 271 13.71 -5.35 -7.50
N GLY A 272 12.98 -5.70 -6.46
CA GLY A 272 13.30 -6.87 -5.64
C GLY A 272 12.14 -7.26 -4.75
N VAL A 273 12.43 -8.18 -3.83
CA VAL A 273 11.45 -8.68 -2.86
C VAL A 273 11.99 -8.42 -1.46
N SER A 274 11.24 -7.68 -0.65
CA SER A 274 11.57 -7.41 0.74
C SER A 274 10.38 -7.73 1.62
N VAL A 275 10.58 -8.65 2.57
CA VAL A 275 9.55 -9.10 3.52
C VAL A 275 10.09 -8.93 4.93
N LEU A 276 9.33 -8.25 5.78
CA LEU A 276 9.56 -8.16 7.22
C LEU A 276 8.35 -8.76 7.92
N ILE A 277 8.60 -9.62 8.90
CA ILE A 277 7.57 -10.18 9.79
C ILE A 277 8.03 -9.96 11.22
N ASP A 278 7.29 -9.16 11.97
CA ASP A 278 7.31 -9.16 13.44
C ASP A 278 6.14 -9.99 13.95
N ASN A 279 6.30 -10.64 15.10
CA ASN A 279 5.28 -11.54 15.66
C ASN A 279 4.75 -11.10 17.03
N ASP A 280 5.47 -10.29 17.81
CA ASP A 280 5.08 -9.94 19.19
C ASP A 280 5.95 -8.81 19.76
N GLY A 281 5.36 -7.69 20.17
CA GLY A 281 6.11 -6.63 20.86
C GLY A 281 5.53 -5.25 20.65
N ASP A 282 5.90 -4.27 21.50
CA ASP A 282 5.59 -2.87 21.16
C ASP A 282 6.77 -2.27 20.38
N ASP A 283 6.64 -2.17 19.06
CA ASP A 283 7.73 -1.91 18.14
C ASP A 283 7.73 -0.48 17.60
N THR A 284 8.86 -0.13 16.98
CA THR A 284 9.00 1.15 16.29
C THR A 284 9.72 0.96 14.97
N TYR A 285 9.03 1.35 13.90
CA TYR A 285 9.49 1.35 12.53
C TYR A 285 9.76 2.79 12.07
N GLU A 286 11.03 3.20 12.04
CA GLU A 286 11.46 4.54 11.65
C GLU A 286 12.23 4.52 10.33
N ALA A 287 11.60 5.01 9.26
CA ALA A 287 12.21 5.14 7.94
C ALA A 287 11.90 6.48 7.27
N GLN A 288 12.50 6.72 6.10
CA GLN A 288 12.22 7.90 5.27
C GLN A 288 11.30 7.51 4.10
N SER A 289 11.61 7.94 2.88
CA SER A 289 10.77 7.71 1.71
C SER A 289 10.97 6.31 1.13
N PHE A 290 9.99 5.80 0.37
CA PHE A 290 10.09 4.49 -0.27
C PHE A 290 10.38 3.36 0.73
N SER A 291 9.58 3.24 1.76
CA SER A 291 9.84 2.39 2.93
C SER A 291 8.56 1.78 3.50
N LEU A 292 8.67 0.99 4.57
CA LEU A 292 7.55 0.40 5.32
C LEU A 292 6.59 -0.37 4.41
N GLY A 293 7.10 -1.40 3.74
CA GLY A 293 6.29 -2.22 2.83
C GLY A 293 6.07 -1.59 1.45
N ALA A 294 6.92 -0.67 1.00
CA ALA A 294 6.78 -0.05 -0.31
C ALA A 294 7.22 -0.97 -1.47
N GLY A 295 6.43 -1.04 -2.54
CA GLY A 295 6.74 -1.76 -3.78
C GLY A 295 7.11 -0.82 -4.91
N VAL A 296 8.38 -0.82 -5.33
CA VAL A 296 8.91 0.01 -6.41
C VAL A 296 9.48 -0.90 -7.49
N PHE A 297 8.73 -1.15 -8.55
CA PHE A 297 9.09 -2.15 -9.58
C PHE A 297 9.32 -3.57 -9.02
N GLY A 298 8.87 -3.82 -7.80
CA GLY A 298 9.08 -5.04 -7.03
C GLY A 298 7.98 -5.21 -5.98
N VAL A 299 8.27 -5.98 -4.93
CA VAL A 299 7.29 -6.34 -3.89
C VAL A 299 7.86 -6.05 -2.50
N GLY A 300 7.23 -5.12 -1.79
CA GLY A 300 7.52 -4.80 -0.39
C GLY A 300 6.39 -5.26 0.52
N ILE A 301 6.71 -5.96 1.61
CA ILE A 301 5.73 -6.51 2.54
C ILE A 301 6.23 -6.33 3.97
N LEU A 302 5.44 -5.67 4.81
CA LEU A 302 5.63 -5.60 6.25
C LEU A 302 4.42 -6.24 6.92
N PHE A 303 4.65 -7.27 7.73
CA PHE A 303 3.65 -7.89 8.59
C PHE A 303 4.04 -7.69 10.04
N ASP A 304 3.14 -7.08 10.80
CA ASP A 304 3.16 -7.04 12.26
C ASP A 304 1.93 -7.81 12.77
N ARG A 305 2.03 -8.41 13.96
CA ARG A 305 0.97 -9.28 14.49
C ARG A 305 0.38 -8.81 15.80
N GLU A 306 1.18 -8.31 16.72
CA GLU A 306 0.75 -8.00 18.08
C GLU A 306 1.66 -6.91 18.64
N GLY A 307 1.09 -5.80 19.10
CA GLY A 307 1.90 -4.72 19.65
C GLY A 307 1.13 -3.42 19.79
N ASP A 308 1.60 -2.44 20.57
CA ASP A 308 1.17 -1.05 20.36
C ASP A 308 2.28 -0.30 19.57
N ASP A 309 2.14 -0.26 18.26
CA ASP A 309 3.23 0.01 17.30
C ASP A 309 3.26 1.42 16.75
N ARG A 310 4.45 1.78 16.24
CA ARG A 310 4.71 3.10 15.65
C ARG A 310 5.37 2.96 14.29
N TYR A 311 4.66 3.40 13.26
CA TYR A 311 5.12 3.44 11.88
C TYR A 311 5.40 4.88 11.48
N HIS A 312 6.68 5.22 11.30
CA HIS A 312 7.11 6.55 10.89
C HIS A 312 7.79 6.48 9.52
N GLY A 313 7.13 7.06 8.52
CA GLY A 313 7.67 7.22 7.17
C GLY A 313 7.49 8.65 6.67
N ASP A 314 8.02 8.93 5.48
CA ASP A 314 7.85 10.25 4.86
C ASP A 314 6.99 10.20 3.58
N THR A 315 7.60 9.92 2.44
CA THR A 315 6.93 9.92 1.14
C THR A 315 6.96 8.54 0.52
N PHE A 316 5.85 8.08 -0.07
CA PHE A 316 5.78 6.75 -0.69
C PHE A 316 6.10 5.63 0.32
N THR A 317 5.26 5.44 1.31
CA THR A 317 5.53 4.58 2.46
C THR A 317 4.27 3.87 2.95
N GLN A 318 4.40 2.95 3.90
CA GLN A 318 3.26 2.29 4.57
C GLN A 318 2.35 1.60 3.56
N GLY A 319 2.90 0.58 2.88
CA GLY A 319 2.19 -0.19 1.87
C GLY A 319 2.00 0.54 0.54
N ALA A 320 2.87 1.47 0.16
CA ALA A 320 2.77 2.21 -1.10
C ALA A 320 3.23 1.38 -2.32
N GLY A 321 2.49 1.42 -3.44
CA GLY A 321 2.80 0.67 -4.66
C GLY A 321 2.95 1.51 -5.93
N GLY A 322 3.98 1.25 -6.73
CA GLY A 322 4.25 1.95 -7.99
C GLY A 322 5.06 1.07 -8.92
N PHE A 323 4.45 0.68 -10.04
CA PHE A 323 4.93 -0.43 -10.87
C PHE A 323 5.23 -1.70 -10.06
N GLY A 324 4.60 -1.87 -8.91
CA GLY A 324 4.93 -2.90 -7.94
C GLY A 324 3.84 -3.05 -6.90
N ILE A 325 4.06 -3.94 -5.95
CA ILE A 325 3.10 -4.26 -4.90
C ILE A 325 3.70 -3.83 -3.56
N GLY A 326 3.01 -2.93 -2.87
CA GLY A 326 3.35 -2.54 -1.50
C GLY A 326 2.27 -3.00 -0.54
N ILE A 327 2.67 -3.66 0.55
CA ILE A 327 1.76 -4.17 1.59
C ILE A 327 2.33 -3.83 2.97
N LEU A 328 1.51 -3.22 3.81
CA LEU A 328 1.68 -3.19 5.26
C LEU A 328 0.43 -3.84 5.86
N ARG A 329 0.61 -4.85 6.72
CA ARG A 329 -0.49 -5.45 7.49
C ARG A 329 -0.09 -5.50 8.95
N ASP A 330 -0.89 -4.88 9.78
CA ASP A 330 -0.90 -5.04 11.23
C ASP A 330 -2.12 -5.89 11.62
N GLU A 331 -2.00 -6.77 12.60
CA GLU A 331 -3.11 -7.65 13.02
C GLU A 331 -3.75 -7.25 14.35
N ALA A 332 -3.03 -6.54 15.23
CA ALA A 332 -3.52 -6.14 16.53
C ALA A 332 -2.65 -5.10 17.22
N GLY A 333 -3.29 -4.04 17.71
CA GLY A 333 -2.58 -3.05 18.49
C GLY A 333 -3.37 -1.83 18.89
N ASN A 334 -2.67 -0.74 19.23
CA ASN A 334 -3.23 0.61 19.17
C ASN A 334 -2.15 1.46 18.50
N ASP A 335 -2.23 1.54 17.19
CA ASP A 335 -1.10 1.82 16.36
C ASP A 335 -1.11 3.26 15.87
N THR A 336 0.08 3.77 15.59
CA THR A 336 0.23 5.10 15.01
C THR A 336 1.00 5.03 13.71
N TYR A 337 0.29 5.37 12.64
CA TYR A 337 0.83 5.49 11.28
C TYR A 337 1.05 6.97 10.96
N GLU A 338 2.31 7.41 10.90
CA GLU A 338 2.68 8.77 10.52
C GLU A 338 3.38 8.79 9.16
N GLY A 339 2.77 9.47 8.18
CA GLY A 339 3.33 9.71 6.85
C GLY A 339 3.25 11.18 6.45
N ALA A 340 3.77 11.55 5.28
CA ALA A 340 3.68 12.93 4.77
C ALA A 340 2.98 13.03 3.41
N LEU A 341 3.30 12.13 2.47
CA LEU A 341 2.72 12.13 1.12
C LEU A 341 2.78 10.73 0.52
N TYR A 342 1.79 10.31 -0.26
CA TYR A 342 1.82 8.99 -0.91
C TYR A 342 1.98 7.83 0.09
N ALA A 343 1.30 7.92 1.24
CA ALA A 343 1.40 6.97 2.34
C ALA A 343 0.09 6.19 2.57
N GLN A 344 0.16 5.14 3.38
CA GLN A 344 -1.00 4.43 3.92
C GLN A 344 -1.87 3.84 2.81
N GLY A 345 -1.35 2.78 2.16
CA GLY A 345 -2.06 2.10 1.08
C GLY A 345 -2.18 2.93 -0.20
N PHE A 346 -1.17 3.76 -0.49
CA PHE A 346 -1.13 4.59 -1.69
C PHE A 346 -0.77 3.77 -2.94
N ALA A 347 -1.33 4.13 -4.10
CA ALA A 347 -0.86 3.60 -5.37
C ALA A 347 -0.67 4.63 -6.49
N THR A 348 0.35 4.42 -7.30
CA THR A 348 0.52 5.08 -8.60
C THR A 348 0.49 4.08 -9.76
N THR A 349 0.83 4.52 -10.97
CA THR A 349 0.82 3.73 -12.20
C THR A 349 1.33 2.32 -12.01
N TYR A 350 0.52 1.34 -12.46
CA TYR A 350 0.79 -0.09 -12.38
C TYR A 350 1.13 -0.62 -10.98
N GLY A 351 0.82 0.16 -9.95
CA GLY A 351 1.02 -0.18 -8.56
C GLY A 351 -0.24 -0.72 -7.90
N ILE A 352 -0.07 -1.62 -6.94
CA ILE A 352 -1.09 -1.93 -5.95
C ILE A 352 -0.48 -1.65 -4.58
N GLY A 353 -1.12 -0.76 -3.82
CA GLY A 353 -0.71 -0.41 -2.47
C GLY A 353 -1.81 -0.72 -1.49
N ILE A 354 -1.46 -1.40 -0.40
CA ILE A 354 -2.42 -1.83 0.63
C ILE A 354 -1.80 -1.57 2.00
N LEU A 355 -2.54 -0.84 2.82
CA LEU A 355 -2.36 -0.88 4.27
C LEU A 355 -3.59 -1.58 4.84
N GLY A 356 -3.39 -2.52 5.76
CA GLY A 356 -4.50 -3.04 6.55
C GLY A 356 -4.16 -3.17 8.01
N ASP A 357 -5.14 -2.86 8.85
CA ASP A 357 -5.07 -2.97 10.31
C ASP A 357 -6.22 -3.85 10.81
N GLY A 358 -5.88 -4.73 11.75
CA GLY A 358 -6.74 -5.82 12.17
C GLY A 358 -7.64 -5.50 13.35
N GLN A 359 -7.15 -4.72 14.31
CA GLN A 359 -7.75 -4.43 15.62
C GLN A 359 -7.00 -3.27 16.28
N GLY A 360 -7.70 -2.28 16.80
CA GLY A 360 -7.05 -1.31 17.68
C GLY A 360 -7.86 -0.08 17.99
N ASN A 361 -7.20 1.03 18.31
CA ASN A 361 -7.80 2.37 18.24
C ASN A 361 -6.72 3.24 17.62
N ASP A 362 -6.72 3.26 16.30
CA ASP A 362 -5.52 3.51 15.53
C ASP A 362 -5.53 4.93 14.96
N ARG A 363 -4.33 5.42 14.67
CA ARG A 363 -4.11 6.81 14.28
C ARG A 363 -3.40 6.87 12.96
N TYR A 364 -4.17 7.14 11.91
CA TYR A 364 -3.70 7.37 10.55
C TYR A 364 -3.45 8.86 10.33
N LEU A 365 -2.21 9.28 10.50
CA LEU A 365 -1.81 10.68 10.53
C LEU A 365 -0.97 11.05 9.31
N ILE A 366 -1.48 11.97 8.50
CA ILE A 366 -0.70 12.61 7.43
C ILE A 366 -0.24 13.98 7.90
N ARG A 367 1.08 14.19 7.90
CA ARG A 367 1.69 15.45 8.33
C ARG A 367 1.41 16.59 7.35
N GLU A 368 1.18 17.76 7.92
CA GLU A 368 1.09 19.05 7.22
C GLU A 368 2.48 19.52 6.70
N LYS A 369 3.10 18.73 5.81
CA LYS A 369 4.47 18.97 5.32
C LYS A 369 4.51 19.71 3.98
N TYR A 370 3.64 19.34 3.04
CA TYR A 370 3.68 19.81 1.66
C TYR A 370 2.47 20.69 1.36
N LEU A 371 2.67 22.00 1.17
CA LEU A 371 1.58 22.94 0.94
C LEU A 371 0.96 22.76 -0.46
N ASP A 372 -0.37 22.78 -0.59
CA ASP A 372 -1.04 22.93 -1.89
C ASP A 372 -1.02 24.39 -2.36
N GLU A 373 0.18 24.86 -2.72
CA GLU A 373 0.44 26.27 -3.05
C GLU A 373 -0.42 26.79 -4.22
N ILE A 374 -0.92 25.89 -5.06
CA ILE A 374 -1.75 26.21 -6.23
C ILE A 374 -3.14 26.70 -5.79
N ARG A 375 -3.67 26.14 -4.69
CA ARG A 375 -5.06 26.39 -4.25
C ARG A 375 -5.15 27.20 -2.96
N TYR A 376 -4.21 27.00 -2.03
CA TYR A 376 -4.33 27.52 -0.66
C TYR A 376 -2.98 27.98 -0.10
N LEU A 377 -3.05 28.78 0.97
CA LEU A 377 -1.86 29.28 1.69
C LEU A 377 -1.65 28.57 3.03
N ASP A 378 -2.60 27.73 3.43
CA ASP A 378 -2.74 27.13 4.75
C ASP A 378 -3.33 25.70 4.71
N HIS A 379 -3.24 25.02 3.56
CA HIS A 379 -3.68 23.63 3.39
C HIS A 379 -2.65 22.80 2.62
N TYR A 380 -2.59 21.51 2.95
CA TYR A 380 -1.49 20.61 2.61
C TYR A 380 -1.96 19.44 1.74
N LEU A 381 -1.07 18.95 0.89
CA LEU A 381 -1.26 17.73 0.13
C LEU A 381 -1.03 16.53 1.03
N SER A 382 -1.95 15.58 0.98
CA SER A 382 -1.85 14.28 1.64
C SER A 382 -1.57 13.16 0.64
N MET A 383 -2.35 13.06 -0.43
CA MET A 383 -2.28 11.99 -1.45
C MET A 383 -2.10 10.59 -0.85
N SER A 384 -2.82 10.27 0.23
CA SER A 384 -2.59 9.11 1.11
C SER A 384 -3.91 8.50 1.60
N GLN A 385 -3.84 7.43 2.40
CA GLN A 385 -5.00 6.75 3.00
C GLN A 385 -5.91 6.13 1.93
N GLY A 386 -5.41 5.07 1.30
CA GLY A 386 -6.11 4.40 0.20
C GLY A 386 -6.26 5.28 -1.04
N PHE A 387 -5.34 6.24 -1.25
CA PHE A 387 -5.38 7.13 -2.41
C PHE A 387 -4.68 6.54 -3.64
N SER A 388 -5.17 6.86 -4.84
CA SER A 388 -4.54 6.45 -6.09
C SER A 388 -4.43 7.58 -7.12
N ILE A 389 -3.26 7.73 -7.75
CA ILE A 389 -3.01 8.74 -8.79
C ILE A 389 -2.11 8.26 -9.92
N GLY A 390 -2.50 8.57 -11.16
CA GLY A 390 -1.71 8.30 -12.37
C GLY A 390 -1.06 9.55 -12.95
N PHE A 391 -0.03 9.35 -13.77
CA PHE A 391 0.64 10.43 -14.48
C PHE A 391 -0.17 10.86 -15.71
N ARG A 392 -1.18 11.68 -15.46
CA ARG A 392 -2.06 12.24 -16.50
C ARG A 392 -1.25 13.08 -17.50
N PRO A 393 -1.55 13.00 -18.82
CA PRO A 393 -2.63 12.21 -19.44
C PRO A 393 -2.23 10.82 -19.93
N ASP A 394 -0.99 10.38 -19.73
CA ASP A 394 -0.45 9.26 -20.49
C ASP A 394 -0.48 7.93 -19.74
N LEU A 395 -0.38 7.94 -18.41
CA LEU A 395 -0.31 6.72 -17.61
C LEU A 395 -1.44 6.66 -16.59
N SER A 396 -2.28 5.62 -16.68
CA SER A 396 -3.32 5.34 -15.69
C SER A 396 -2.72 5.10 -14.31
N ALA A 397 -3.50 5.35 -13.25
CA ALA A 397 -3.12 5.08 -11.87
C ALA A 397 -3.13 3.58 -11.52
N GLY A 398 -3.00 3.29 -10.23
CA GLY A 398 -3.04 1.95 -9.64
C GLY A 398 -4.28 1.69 -8.78
N ILE A 399 -4.15 0.75 -7.83
CA ILE A 399 -5.17 0.42 -6.83
C ILE A 399 -4.59 0.69 -5.45
N GLY A 400 -5.09 1.71 -4.76
CA GLY A 400 -4.70 2.07 -3.40
C GLY A 400 -5.81 1.74 -2.40
N LEU A 401 -5.49 1.03 -1.32
CA LEU A 401 -6.47 0.54 -0.35
C LEU A 401 -5.98 0.75 1.09
N LEU A 402 -6.87 1.24 1.95
CA LEU A 402 -6.77 1.11 3.40
C LEU A 402 -7.90 0.19 3.87
N LEU A 403 -7.55 -0.88 4.58
CA LEU A 403 -8.47 -1.92 5.01
C LEU A 403 -8.41 -2.03 6.54
N GLU A 404 -9.39 -1.49 7.25
CA GLU A 404 -9.49 -1.53 8.71
C GLU A 404 -10.59 -2.55 9.10
N LYS A 405 -10.42 -3.24 10.23
CA LYS A 405 -11.35 -4.26 10.72
C LYS A 405 -12.07 -3.94 12.03
N SER A 406 -11.42 -3.32 13.00
CA SER A 406 -12.14 -2.84 14.17
C SER A 406 -11.32 -1.84 14.97
N GLY A 407 -11.94 -0.73 15.36
CA GLY A 407 -11.34 0.15 16.34
C GLY A 407 -12.20 1.33 16.77
N ASN A 408 -11.59 2.45 17.11
CA ASN A 408 -12.24 3.75 17.15
C ASN A 408 -11.18 4.72 16.66
N ASP A 409 -11.12 4.86 15.35
CA ASP A 409 -9.92 5.20 14.65
C ASP A 409 -9.95 6.66 14.21
N GLN A 410 -8.75 7.18 14.00
CA GLN A 410 -8.57 8.56 13.63
C GLN A 410 -7.86 8.66 12.27
N TYR A 411 -8.62 9.08 11.27
CA TYR A 411 -8.12 9.36 9.93
C TYR A 411 -7.93 10.86 9.76
N VAL A 412 -6.68 11.32 9.82
CA VAL A 412 -6.32 12.73 9.67
C VAL A 412 -5.51 12.93 8.40
N GLY A 413 -6.12 13.63 7.44
CA GLY A 413 -5.49 14.13 6.23
C GLY A 413 -5.99 15.53 5.90
N ASP A 414 -5.61 16.04 4.73
CA ASP A 414 -6.00 17.36 4.26
C ASP A 414 -6.51 17.26 2.81
N ILE A 415 -5.65 17.44 1.80
CA ILE A 415 -6.07 17.41 0.40
C ILE A 415 -5.63 16.12 -0.30
N PHE A 416 -6.55 15.49 -1.04
CA PHE A 416 -6.37 14.21 -1.76
C PHE A 416 -6.11 13.05 -0.79
N GLY A 417 -7.14 12.45 -0.20
CA GLY A 417 -6.93 11.28 0.65
C GLY A 417 -8.21 10.55 0.99
N GLN A 418 -8.15 9.62 1.94
CA GLN A 418 -9.31 8.92 2.45
C GLN A 418 -10.15 8.25 1.35
N GLY A 419 -9.53 7.31 0.64
CA GLY A 419 -10.19 6.55 -0.42
C GLY A 419 -10.50 7.36 -1.67
N ALA A 420 -9.87 8.52 -1.84
CA ALA A 420 -10.01 9.31 -3.06
C ALA A 420 -9.15 8.75 -4.22
N SER A 421 -9.47 9.13 -5.46
CA SER A 421 -8.74 8.62 -6.63
C SER A 421 -8.68 9.62 -7.77
N TYR A 422 -7.60 9.55 -8.56
CA TYR A 422 -7.29 10.44 -9.66
C TYR A 422 -6.74 9.68 -10.88
N TRP A 423 -7.37 9.85 -12.05
CA TRP A 423 -6.91 9.34 -13.35
C TRP A 423 -6.83 7.82 -13.50
N TYR A 424 -7.97 7.19 -13.83
CA TYR A 424 -8.08 5.74 -14.11
C TYR A 424 -7.62 4.83 -12.95
N GLY A 425 -7.68 5.32 -11.71
CA GLY A 425 -7.35 4.57 -10.51
C GLY A 425 -8.55 4.10 -9.70
N ILE A 426 -8.27 3.22 -8.75
CA ILE A 426 -9.16 2.91 -7.63
C ILE A 426 -8.45 3.37 -6.35
N GLY A 427 -9.12 4.20 -5.58
CA GLY A 427 -8.76 4.50 -4.21
C GLY A 427 -9.91 4.07 -3.30
N ALA A 428 -9.61 3.41 -2.19
CA ALA A 428 -10.65 3.01 -1.24
C ALA A 428 -10.20 2.96 0.22
N ILE A 429 -11.15 3.24 1.12
CA ILE A 429 -11.14 2.78 2.51
C ILE A 429 -12.27 1.76 2.68
N VAL A 430 -11.98 0.66 3.38
CA VAL A 430 -12.97 -0.22 3.96
C VAL A 430 -12.76 -0.21 5.46
N GLU A 431 -13.77 0.24 6.18
CA GLU A 431 -13.89 0.26 7.63
C GLU A 431 -15.00 -0.72 8.01
N LYS A 432 -14.76 -1.56 9.01
CA LYS A 432 -15.69 -2.63 9.40
C LYS A 432 -16.45 -2.32 10.68
N ALA A 433 -15.82 -1.64 11.63
CA ALA A 433 -16.40 -1.45 12.94
C ALA A 433 -15.62 -0.40 13.75
N GLY A 434 -16.31 0.57 14.33
CA GLY A 434 -15.67 1.49 15.24
C GLY A 434 -16.46 2.77 15.37
N ASN A 435 -16.11 3.67 16.29
CA ASN A 435 -16.66 5.04 16.21
C ASN A 435 -15.55 5.95 15.70
N ASP A 436 -15.53 6.14 14.40
CA ASP A 436 -14.37 6.59 13.66
C ASP A 436 -14.46 8.08 13.30
N ASN A 437 -13.29 8.69 13.17
CA ASN A 437 -13.17 10.12 12.90
C ASN A 437 -12.41 10.35 11.61
N TYR A 438 -13.15 10.73 10.56
CA TYR A 438 -12.61 11.10 9.26
C TYR A 438 -12.50 12.62 9.15
N ILE A 439 -11.26 13.12 9.22
CA ILE A 439 -10.97 14.56 9.12
C ILE A 439 -10.10 14.79 7.89
N ALA A 440 -10.66 15.50 6.92
CA ALA A 440 -9.95 15.96 5.74
C ALA A 440 -10.42 17.37 5.34
N TYR A 441 -9.79 17.95 4.33
CA TYR A 441 -10.27 19.19 3.75
C TYR A 441 -10.91 18.94 2.40
N GLN A 442 -10.16 18.63 1.34
CA GLN A 442 -10.71 18.60 -0.03
C GLN A 442 -10.25 17.37 -0.81
N TYR A 443 -11.06 16.89 -1.76
CA TYR A 443 -10.73 15.68 -2.53
C TYR A 443 -10.54 14.46 -1.63
N ALA A 444 -11.53 14.18 -0.79
CA ALA A 444 -11.42 13.17 0.27
C ALA A 444 -12.71 12.37 0.48
N GLN A 445 -12.65 11.35 1.34
CA GLN A 445 -13.82 10.57 1.78
C GLN A 445 -14.57 9.95 0.60
N GLY A 446 -13.86 9.09 -0.13
CA GLY A 446 -14.40 8.36 -1.28
C GLY A 446 -14.67 9.23 -2.50
N SER A 447 -13.87 10.28 -2.75
CA SER A 447 -14.06 11.14 -3.93
C SER A 447 -13.34 10.61 -5.17
N GLY A 448 -13.99 10.63 -6.33
CA GLY A 448 -13.36 10.29 -7.62
C GLY A 448 -13.12 11.51 -8.48
N THR A 449 -11.94 11.63 -9.09
CA THR A 449 -11.57 12.77 -9.94
C THR A 449 -10.91 12.33 -11.25
N HIS A 450 -11.34 12.90 -12.39
CA HIS A 450 -10.82 12.62 -13.73
C HIS A 450 -10.82 11.13 -14.14
N VAL A 451 -11.99 10.58 -14.44
CA VAL A 451 -12.18 9.19 -14.88
C VAL A 451 -11.63 8.17 -13.87
N ALA A 452 -11.91 8.37 -12.58
CA ALA A 452 -11.44 7.53 -11.49
C ALA A 452 -12.59 6.99 -10.61
N LEU A 453 -12.25 6.07 -9.70
CA LEU A 453 -13.18 5.47 -8.75
C LEU A 453 -12.63 5.71 -7.33
N GLY A 454 -13.30 6.55 -6.55
CA GLY A 454 -13.01 6.75 -5.13
C GLY A 454 -14.12 6.17 -4.27
N LEU A 455 -13.75 5.47 -3.19
CA LEU A 455 -14.68 4.78 -2.30
C LEU A 455 -14.31 4.98 -0.83
N LEU A 456 -15.30 5.18 0.01
CA LEU A 456 -15.22 4.97 1.46
C LEU A 456 -16.40 4.09 1.82
N ILE A 457 -16.15 2.92 2.39
CA ILE A 457 -17.17 1.99 2.85
C ILE A 457 -16.96 1.80 4.34
N ASP A 458 -17.94 2.20 5.12
CA ASP A 458 -18.00 2.01 6.57
C ASP A 458 -19.16 1.06 6.88
N GLU A 459 -18.89 -0.04 7.61
CA GLU A 459 -19.89 -1.07 7.87
C GLU A 459 -20.64 -0.90 9.20
N ALA A 460 -20.05 -0.23 10.20
CA ALA A 460 -20.67 -0.07 11.51
C ALA A 460 -19.94 0.96 12.40
N GLY A 461 -20.69 1.85 13.03
CA GLY A 461 -20.08 2.83 13.94
C GLY A 461 -20.97 3.98 14.32
N ASP A 462 -20.65 4.80 15.32
CA ASP A 462 -21.24 6.15 15.42
C ASP A 462 -20.16 7.13 14.93
N ASP A 463 -20.15 7.39 13.62
CA ASP A 463 -19.01 7.97 12.90
C ASP A 463 -19.11 9.46 12.66
N ASN A 464 -17.96 10.09 12.46
CA ASN A 464 -17.87 11.52 12.22
C ASN A 464 -17.03 11.84 10.98
N TYR A 465 -17.71 12.41 9.97
CA TYR A 465 -17.12 12.79 8.70
C TYR A 465 -17.05 14.30 8.56
N VAL A 466 -15.83 14.85 8.57
CA VAL A 466 -15.56 16.29 8.43
C VAL A 466 -14.71 16.57 7.20
N ALA A 467 -15.26 17.33 6.25
CA ALA A 467 -14.56 17.73 5.03
C ALA A 467 -15.08 19.06 4.43
N LYS A 468 -14.52 19.46 3.29
CA LYS A 468 -14.91 20.62 2.47
C LYS A 468 -14.59 20.40 0.99
N GLY A 469 -15.63 20.22 0.20
CA GLY A 469 -15.56 20.25 -1.26
C GLY A 469 -14.88 19.04 -1.86
N VAL A 470 -15.42 18.60 -2.99
CA VAL A 470 -15.05 17.35 -3.66
C VAL A 470 -14.87 16.22 -2.65
N SER A 471 -15.86 16.01 -1.78
CA SER A 471 -15.74 15.05 -0.67
C SER A 471 -17.03 14.30 -0.38
N GLN A 472 -16.98 13.31 0.51
CA GLN A 472 -18.14 12.52 0.97
C GLN A 472 -18.89 11.91 -0.21
N GLY A 473 -18.19 11.05 -0.96
CA GLY A 473 -18.76 10.39 -2.13
C GLY A 473 -18.98 11.30 -3.33
N CYS A 474 -18.21 12.38 -3.49
CA CYS A 474 -18.33 13.27 -4.64
C CYS A 474 -17.65 12.69 -5.89
N GLY A 475 -18.38 12.63 -7.01
CA GLY A 475 -17.84 12.30 -8.32
C GLY A 475 -17.57 13.54 -9.17
N HIS A 476 -16.31 13.74 -9.56
CA HIS A 476 -15.86 14.87 -10.40
C HIS A 476 -15.23 14.40 -11.71
N ASP A 477 -15.64 15.03 -12.82
CA ASP A 477 -15.07 14.83 -14.16
C ASP A 477 -15.04 13.36 -14.58
N LEU A 478 -16.21 12.82 -14.93
CA LEU A 478 -16.40 11.45 -15.42
C LEU A 478 -15.99 10.34 -14.43
N SER A 479 -16.01 10.64 -13.14
CA SER A 479 -15.58 9.73 -12.06
C SER A 479 -16.72 9.32 -11.16
N LEU A 480 -16.55 8.18 -10.48
CA LEU A 480 -17.37 7.78 -9.34
C LEU A 480 -16.72 8.28 -8.06
N GLY A 481 -17.47 9.03 -7.25
CA GLY A 481 -17.24 9.08 -5.81
C GLY A 481 -18.34 8.35 -5.08
N LEU A 482 -17.97 7.58 -4.06
CA LEU A 482 -18.89 6.80 -3.25
C LEU A 482 -18.51 6.85 -1.78
N LEU A 483 -19.46 7.22 -0.94
CA LEU A 483 -19.45 6.99 0.50
C LEU A 483 -20.65 6.10 0.83
N LEU A 484 -20.38 4.92 1.39
CA LEU A 484 -21.38 3.98 1.86
C LEU A 484 -21.16 3.74 3.35
N ASP A 485 -22.06 4.29 4.16
CA ASP A 485 -22.16 4.01 5.58
C ASP A 485 -23.33 3.04 5.80
N GLN A 486 -23.05 1.87 6.39
CA GLN A 486 -24.05 0.80 6.54
C GLN A 486 -24.74 0.79 7.89
N GLY A 487 -24.22 1.50 8.91
CA GLY A 487 -24.99 1.65 10.10
C GLY A 487 -24.32 2.35 11.25
N GLY A 488 -25.11 3.16 11.93
CA GLY A 488 -24.57 4.02 12.94
C GLY A 488 -25.52 5.04 13.49
N SER A 489 -24.98 6.14 13.98
CA SER A 489 -25.71 7.37 14.25
C SER A 489 -24.73 8.50 14.02
N ASP A 490 -24.65 8.90 12.76
CA ASP A 490 -23.42 9.47 12.20
C ASP A 490 -23.53 10.98 12.05
N THR A 491 -22.40 11.64 11.85
CA THR A 491 -22.35 13.08 11.63
C THR A 491 -21.59 13.41 10.35
N TYR A 492 -22.28 14.08 9.42
CA TYR A 492 -21.71 14.55 8.16
C TYR A 492 -21.60 16.07 8.14
N ALA A 493 -20.39 16.60 8.28
CA ALA A 493 -20.09 18.02 8.23
C ALA A 493 -19.25 18.36 6.98
N ALA A 494 -19.91 18.88 5.94
CA ALA A 494 -19.23 19.37 4.75
C ALA A 494 -19.78 20.68 4.19
N PHE A 495 -18.94 21.38 3.42
CA PHE A 495 -19.30 22.58 2.66
C PHE A 495 -18.83 22.45 1.21
N ASP A 496 -19.42 23.21 0.28
CA ASP A 496 -19.19 23.16 -1.17
C ASP A 496 -19.67 21.86 -1.86
N LEU A 497 -18.91 21.34 -2.82
CA LEU A 497 -19.30 20.22 -3.67
C LEU A 497 -19.08 18.88 -2.93
N SER A 498 -20.01 18.46 -2.09
CA SER A 498 -19.86 17.27 -1.23
C SER A 498 -21.16 16.46 -1.13
N GLN A 499 -21.19 15.44 -0.28
CA GLN A 499 -22.40 14.67 0.09
C GLN A 499 -23.10 14.04 -1.12
N GLY A 500 -22.37 13.17 -1.82
CA GLY A 500 -22.89 12.47 -3.01
C GLY A 500 -23.06 13.38 -4.23
N ALA A 501 -22.46 14.56 -4.24
CA ALA A 501 -22.57 15.46 -5.40
C ALA A 501 -21.84 14.91 -6.64
N GLY A 502 -22.48 15.04 -7.80
CA GLY A 502 -21.87 14.79 -9.11
C GLY A 502 -21.59 16.10 -9.86
N SER A 503 -20.42 16.22 -10.48
CA SER A 503 -20.07 17.38 -11.31
C SER A 503 -19.23 17.00 -12.52
N ALA A 504 -19.29 17.80 -13.58
CA ALA A 504 -18.60 17.53 -14.85
C ALA A 504 -18.84 16.09 -15.37
N ASN A 505 -20.10 15.64 -15.30
CA ASN A 505 -20.55 14.28 -15.65
C ASN A 505 -20.00 13.16 -14.72
N GLY A 506 -19.49 13.50 -13.54
CA GLY A 506 -19.22 12.52 -12.49
C GLY A 506 -20.50 12.03 -11.79
N ILE A 507 -20.42 10.85 -11.20
CA ILE A 507 -21.45 10.21 -10.40
C ILE A 507 -21.02 10.31 -8.95
N GLY A 508 -21.80 10.99 -8.13
CA GLY A 508 -21.60 10.99 -6.68
C GLY A 508 -22.68 10.15 -6.00
N VAL A 509 -22.27 9.41 -4.97
CA VAL A 509 -23.15 8.56 -4.16
C VAL A 509 -22.77 8.74 -2.70
N LEU A 510 -23.72 9.14 -1.88
CA LEU A 510 -23.66 9.02 -0.43
C LEU A 510 -24.89 8.22 -0.02
N ILE A 511 -24.66 7.10 0.66
CA ILE A 511 -25.70 6.25 1.21
C ILE A 511 -25.39 6.03 2.68
N ASP A 512 -26.42 6.24 3.49
CA ASP A 512 -26.48 5.92 4.91
C ASP A 512 -27.65 4.94 5.08
N GLU A 513 -27.39 3.70 5.53
CA GLU A 513 -28.41 2.65 5.56
C GLU A 513 -29.22 2.59 6.87
N LEU A 514 -28.62 2.87 8.02
CA LEU A 514 -29.20 2.67 9.35
C LEU A 514 -28.68 3.73 10.32
N GLY A 515 -29.56 4.44 11.03
CA GLY A 515 -29.12 5.39 12.05
C GLY A 515 -30.13 6.49 12.34
N ASP A 516 -29.69 7.50 13.11
CA ASP A 516 -30.40 8.76 13.37
C ASP A 516 -29.43 9.94 13.21
N ASP A 517 -29.29 10.41 11.98
CA ASP A 517 -28.16 11.23 11.48
C ASP A 517 -28.50 12.72 11.21
#